data_AF-A0A124HAF1-F1
#
_entry.id   AF-A0A124HAF1-F1
#
_cell.length_a   1.000
_cell.length_b   1.000
_cell.length_c   1.000
_cell.angle_alpha   90.00
_cell.angle_beta   90.00
_cell.angle_gamma   90.00
#
_symmetry.space_group_name_H-M   'P 1'
#
loop_
_entity.id
_entity.type
_entity.pdbx_description
1 polymer ?
#
loop_
_entity_poly.entity_id
_entity_poly.type
_entity_poly.pdbx_seq_one_letter_code
_entity_poly.pdbx_strand_id
1 'polypeptide(L)'
;MRWLSTLDAMEDELVSDSLVHRYDLAASPDGLRGSEGTFSLCSFLYVDALARSGRLGQARYAFDKMLTYANHAGLFAEEIGPTGEQLGNFPQAFTHLALITAALALDHEMDAVAS
;
A
#
# COMPACT_ATOMS: atom_id res chain seq x y z
N MET A 1 -4.95 6.10 -21.09
CA MET A 1 -5.51 7.22 -20.30
C MET A 1 -4.45 7.72 -19.33
N ARG A 2 -4.40 9.02 -19.04
CA ARG A 2 -3.40 9.67 -18.16
C ARG A 2 -3.28 9.06 -16.75
N TRP A 3 -4.35 8.45 -16.24
CA TRP A 3 -4.35 7.78 -14.94
C TRP A 3 -3.44 6.54 -14.89
N LEU A 4 -3.51 5.66 -15.89
CA LEU A 4 -2.69 4.43 -15.90
C LEU A 4 -1.20 4.76 -15.97
N SER A 5 -0.81 5.76 -16.78
CA SER A 5 0.57 6.23 -16.79
C SER A 5 1.02 6.84 -15.46
N THR A 6 0.11 7.41 -14.66
CA THR A 6 0.44 7.86 -13.30
C THR A 6 0.64 6.67 -12.36
N LEU A 7 -0.20 5.63 -12.47
CA LEU A 7 -0.03 4.41 -11.69
C LEU A 7 1.29 3.71 -12.02
N ASP A 8 1.65 3.64 -13.30
CA ASP A 8 2.91 3.04 -13.75
C ASP A 8 4.12 3.85 -13.24
N ALA A 9 4.11 5.18 -13.36
CA ALA A 9 5.19 6.01 -12.84
C ALA A 9 5.32 5.92 -11.30
N MET A 10 4.19 5.87 -10.59
CA MET A 10 4.18 5.68 -9.13
C MET A 10 4.77 4.32 -8.75
N GLU A 11 4.46 3.26 -9.50
CA GLU A 11 5.01 1.91 -9.31
C GLU A 11 6.54 1.92 -9.45
N ASP A 12 7.07 2.59 -10.48
CA ASP A 12 8.51 2.66 -10.74
C ASP A 12 9.27 3.52 -9.71
N GLU A 13 8.66 4.59 -9.21
CA GLU A 13 9.36 5.60 -8.39
C GLU A 13 9.16 5.42 -6.88
N LEU A 14 8.00 4.90 -6.45
CA LEU A 14 7.59 4.94 -5.04
C LEU A 14 7.25 3.57 -4.45
N VAL A 15 7.22 2.50 -5.23
CA VAL A 15 6.87 1.16 -4.76
C VAL A 15 8.11 0.28 -4.63
N SER A 16 8.30 -0.29 -3.45
CA SER A 16 9.29 -1.33 -3.17
C SER A 16 8.56 -2.62 -2.78
N ASP A 17 8.52 -3.58 -3.69
CA ASP A 17 7.70 -4.81 -3.58
C ASP A 17 6.20 -4.49 -3.46
N SER A 18 5.63 -4.52 -2.25
CA SER A 18 4.24 -4.13 -1.97
C SER A 18 4.12 -2.85 -1.15
N LEU A 19 5.25 -2.27 -0.75
CA LEU A 19 5.33 -1.18 0.19
C LEU A 19 5.52 0.15 -0.55
N VAL A 20 4.72 1.14 -0.19
CA VAL A 20 4.63 2.41 -0.93
C VAL A 20 5.13 3.57 -0.09
N HIS A 21 6.09 4.31 -0.62
CA HIS A 21 6.57 5.56 -0.05
C HIS A 21 5.62 6.71 -0.40
N ARG A 22 5.54 7.72 0.48
CA ARG A 22 4.73 8.93 0.21
C ARG A 22 5.36 9.83 -0.85
N TYR A 23 6.69 9.89 -0.87
CA TYR A 23 7.50 10.66 -1.80
C TYR A 23 8.91 10.07 -1.86
N ASP A 24 9.65 10.43 -2.90
CA ASP A 24 11.08 10.14 -2.99
C ASP A 24 11.84 11.07 -2.02
N LEU A 25 12.41 10.47 -0.98
CA LEU A 25 13.25 11.15 0.02
C LEU A 25 14.50 11.80 -0.58
N ALA A 26 15.04 11.26 -1.68
CA ALA A 26 16.21 11.81 -2.36
C ALA A 26 15.87 13.07 -3.18
N ALA A 27 14.69 13.10 -3.79
CA ALA A 27 14.20 14.25 -4.55
C ALA A 27 13.56 15.32 -3.66
N SER A 28 12.99 14.94 -2.50
CA SER A 28 12.27 15.83 -1.60
C SER A 28 12.66 15.60 -0.13
N PRO A 29 13.80 16.16 0.33
CA PRO A 29 14.20 16.06 1.72
C PRO A 29 13.23 16.83 2.61
N ASP A 30 12.48 16.12 3.45
CA ASP A 30 11.45 16.64 4.36
C ASP A 30 12.01 17.22 5.68
N GLY A 31 13.33 17.10 5.89
CA GLY A 31 14.01 17.55 7.10
C GLY A 31 13.86 16.61 8.31
N LEU A 32 13.25 15.43 8.13
CA LEU A 32 13.18 14.39 9.16
C LEU A 32 14.48 13.58 9.18
N ARG A 33 14.95 13.24 10.39
CA ARG A 33 16.13 12.41 10.59
C ARG A 33 15.72 10.94 10.59
N GLY A 34 15.96 10.24 9.48
CA GLY A 34 15.77 8.79 9.35
C GLY A 34 15.55 8.39 7.90
N SER A 35 15.63 7.08 7.61
CA SER A 35 14.94 6.54 6.43
C SER A 35 13.46 6.46 6.79
N GLU A 36 12.61 7.29 6.20
CA GLU A 36 11.15 7.21 6.41
C GLU A 36 10.68 5.79 6.08
N GLY A 37 9.80 5.23 6.92
CA GLY A 37 9.17 3.95 6.61
C GLY A 37 8.23 4.10 5.41
N THR A 38 7.83 2.97 4.85
CA THR A 38 6.74 2.96 3.87
C THR A 38 5.41 3.19 4.57
N PHE A 39 4.46 3.85 3.91
CA PHE A 39 3.17 4.18 4.52
C PHE A 39 2.16 3.04 4.28
N SER A 40 1.65 2.47 5.37
CA SER A 40 0.69 1.35 5.30
C SER A 40 -0.58 1.75 4.53
N LEU A 41 -1.07 2.97 4.76
CA LEU A 41 -2.20 3.56 4.04
C LEU A 41 -1.98 3.57 2.52
N CYS A 42 -0.85 4.13 2.08
CA CYS A 42 -0.50 4.25 0.65
C CYS A 42 -0.40 2.87 0.00
N SER A 43 0.13 1.90 0.73
CA SER A 43 0.28 0.52 0.26
C SER A 43 -1.08 -0.16 0.02
N PHE A 44 -2.06 0.04 0.91
CA PHE A 44 -3.42 -0.46 0.66
C PHE A 44 -4.16 0.30 -0.45
N LEU A 45 -3.96 1.62 -0.57
CA LEU A 45 -4.54 2.38 -1.69
C LEU A 45 -3.95 1.96 -3.05
N TYR A 46 -2.68 1.55 -3.08
CA TYR A 46 -2.07 0.96 -4.27
C TYR A 46 -2.71 -0.37 -4.66
N VAL A 47 -3.07 -1.22 -3.69
CA VAL A 47 -3.87 -2.44 -3.96
C VAL A 47 -5.23 -2.09 -4.59
N ASP A 48 -5.97 -1.13 -4.03
CA ASP A 48 -7.25 -0.67 -4.60
C ASP A 48 -7.07 -0.18 -6.06
N ALA A 49 -6.04 0.63 -6.30
CA ALA A 49 -5.73 1.14 -7.64
C ALA A 49 -5.37 0.02 -8.63
N LEU A 50 -4.55 -0.95 -8.23
CA LEU A 50 -4.23 -2.13 -9.03
C LEU A 50 -5.49 -2.94 -9.35
N ALA A 51 -6.33 -3.22 -8.36
CA ALA A 51 -7.56 -3.97 -8.53
C ALA A 51 -8.47 -3.30 -9.57
N ARG A 52 -8.76 -2.01 -9.39
CA ARG A 52 -9.62 -1.21 -10.30
C ARG A 52 -9.02 -1.00 -11.70
N SER A 53 -7.71 -1.16 -11.85
CA SER A 53 -7.05 -1.12 -13.16
C SER A 53 -7.08 -2.45 -13.90
N GLY A 54 -7.64 -3.50 -13.30
CA GLY A 54 -7.64 -4.86 -13.83
C GLY A 54 -6.33 -5.63 -13.61
N ARG A 55 -5.36 -5.06 -12.90
CA ARG A 55 -4.07 -5.70 -12.55
C ARG A 55 -4.22 -6.63 -11.33
N LEU A 56 -5.20 -7.54 -11.40
CA LEU A 56 -5.68 -8.33 -10.24
C LEU A 56 -4.61 -9.23 -9.62
N GLY A 57 -3.73 -9.85 -10.41
CA GLY A 57 -2.66 -10.68 -9.88
C GLY A 57 -1.69 -9.89 -9.00
N GLN A 58 -1.34 -8.67 -9.42
CA GLN A 58 -0.49 -7.77 -8.64
C GLN A 58 -1.22 -7.25 -7.40
N ALA A 59 -2.50 -6.87 -7.55
CA ALA A 59 -3.32 -6.42 -6.44
C ALA A 59 -3.39 -7.49 -5.34
N ARG A 60 -3.65 -8.74 -5.73
CA ARG A 60 -3.71 -9.88 -4.81
C ARG A 60 -2.36 -10.13 -4.13
N TYR A 61 -1.27 -10.12 -4.89
CA TYR A 61 0.07 -10.28 -4.35
C TYR A 61 0.39 -9.20 -3.31
N ALA A 62 0.19 -7.93 -3.65
CA ALA A 62 0.46 -6.81 -2.76
C ALA A 62 -0.42 -6.83 -1.51
N PHE A 63 -1.70 -7.21 -1.65
CA PHE A 63 -2.62 -7.35 -0.52
C PHE A 63 -2.16 -8.45 0.45
N ASP A 64 -1.87 -9.65 -0.06
CA ASP A 64 -1.40 -10.77 0.75
C ASP A 64 -0.09 -10.43 1.46
N LYS A 65 0.84 -9.74 0.77
CA LYS A 65 2.08 -9.23 1.37
C LYS A 65 1.81 -8.24 2.49
N MET A 66 0.94 -7.26 2.27
CA MET A 66 0.58 -6.28 3.30
C MET A 66 0.02 -6.95 4.56
N LEU A 67 -0.81 -7.99 4.42
CA LEU A 67 -1.34 -8.72 5.57
C LEU A 67 -0.26 -9.39 6.43
N THR A 68 0.92 -9.71 5.87
CA THR A 68 2.02 -10.30 6.66
C THR A 68 2.69 -9.32 7.63
N TYR A 69 2.52 -8.00 7.42
CA TYR A 69 3.05 -6.98 8.31
C TYR A 69 2.14 -6.70 9.51
N ALA A 70 0.87 -7.15 9.47
CA ALA A 70 -0.04 -6.97 10.59
C ALA A 70 0.54 -7.62 11.86
N ASN A 71 0.31 -7.00 13.02
CA ASN A 71 0.70 -7.64 14.26
C ASN A 71 -0.19 -8.87 14.55
N HIS A 72 0.09 -9.58 15.65
CA HIS A 72 -0.68 -10.75 16.08
C HIS A 72 -2.19 -10.52 16.29
N ALA A 73 -2.63 -9.26 16.43
CA ALA A 73 -4.03 -8.86 16.55
C ALA A 73 -4.65 -8.40 15.21
N GLY A 74 -3.89 -8.45 14.11
CA GLY A 74 -4.32 -7.95 12.80
C GLY A 74 -4.26 -6.43 12.66
N LEU A 75 -3.51 -5.74 13.52
CA LEU A 75 -3.46 -4.28 13.57
C LEU A 75 -2.19 -3.72 12.91
N PHE A 76 -2.34 -2.53 12.33
CA PHE A 76 -1.30 -1.78 11.65
C PHE A 76 -1.00 -0.43 12.31
N ALA A 77 0.27 -0.04 12.28
CA ALA A 77 0.72 1.32 12.50
C ALA A 77 0.66 2.12 11.20
N GLU A 78 1.00 3.39 11.32
CA GLU A 78 1.09 4.32 10.20
C GLU A 78 2.14 3.89 9.17
N GLU A 79 3.31 3.47 9.66
CA GLU A 79 4.47 3.16 8.85
C GLU A 79 5.00 1.75 9.12
N ILE A 80 5.62 1.19 8.08
CA ILE A 80 6.41 -0.04 8.16
C ILE A 80 7.87 0.33 7.90
N GLY A 81 8.72 0.08 8.89
CA GLY A 81 10.15 0.34 8.82
C GLY A 81 10.92 -0.69 7.99
N PRO A 82 12.23 -0.46 7.76
CA PRO A 82 13.04 -1.29 6.88
C PRO A 82 13.17 -2.76 7.30
N THR A 83 12.93 -3.07 8.59
CA THR A 83 12.96 -4.45 9.10
C THR A 83 11.56 -5.07 9.23
N GLY A 84 10.53 -4.38 8.74
CA GLY A 84 9.13 -4.76 8.87
C GLY A 84 8.49 -4.34 10.19
N GLU A 85 9.18 -3.53 11.00
CA GLU A 85 8.69 -3.06 12.27
C GLU A 85 7.59 -2.01 12.11
N GLN A 86 6.63 -1.99 13.04
CA GLN A 86 5.52 -1.06 13.05
C GLN A 86 5.96 0.27 13.67
N LEU A 87 5.87 1.37 12.91
CA LEU A 87 6.36 2.70 13.28
C LEU A 87 5.22 3.74 13.29
N GLY A 88 5.42 4.79 14.09
CA GLY A 88 4.50 5.92 14.16
C GLY A 88 3.22 5.63 14.95
N ASN A 89 2.12 6.22 14.52
CA ASN A 89 0.84 6.12 15.23
C ASN A 89 0.30 4.68 15.19
N PHE A 90 -0.15 4.14 16.32
CA PHE A 90 -0.65 2.77 16.44
C PHE A 90 -1.80 2.64 17.47
N PRO A 91 -2.91 1.96 17.14
CA PRO A 91 -3.30 1.49 15.81
C PRO A 91 -3.77 2.66 14.93
N GLN A 92 -3.35 2.69 13.66
CA GLN A 92 -3.64 3.82 12.78
C GLN A 92 -4.98 3.62 12.05
N ALA A 93 -6.00 4.40 12.41
CA ALA A 93 -7.37 4.18 11.93
C ALA A 93 -7.53 4.27 10.40
N PHE A 94 -6.87 5.23 9.73
CA PHE A 94 -7.03 5.37 8.28
C PHE A 94 -6.43 4.21 7.48
N THR A 95 -5.40 3.54 8.00
CA THR A 95 -4.75 2.38 7.41
C THR A 95 -5.71 1.21 7.43
N HIS A 96 -6.45 1.03 8.52
CA HIS A 96 -7.48 0.01 8.60
C HIS A 96 -8.66 0.34 7.69
N LEU A 97 -9.02 1.63 7.53
CA LEU A 97 -10.00 2.03 6.52
C LEU A 97 -9.54 1.68 5.11
N ALA A 98 -8.29 2.01 4.74
CA ALA A 98 -7.75 1.67 3.43
C ALA A 98 -7.61 0.16 3.21
N LEU A 99 -7.26 -0.61 4.24
CA LEU A 99 -7.27 -2.08 4.21
C LEU A 99 -8.65 -2.60 3.82
N ILE A 100 -9.70 -2.12 4.48
CA ILE A 100 -11.08 -2.53 4.19
C ILE A 100 -11.47 -2.12 2.76
N THR A 101 -11.14 -0.90 2.34
CA THR A 101 -11.39 -0.44 0.97
C THR A 101 -10.71 -1.31 -0.08
N ALA A 102 -9.43 -1.63 0.12
CA ALA A 102 -8.65 -2.48 -0.77
C ALA A 102 -9.23 -3.91 -0.86
N ALA A 103 -9.62 -4.48 0.28
CA ALA A 103 -10.25 -5.79 0.32
C ALA A 103 -11.55 -5.83 -0.48
N LEU A 104 -12.43 -4.83 -0.28
CA LEU A 104 -13.70 -4.73 -1.00
C LEU A 104 -13.50 -4.55 -2.52
N ALA A 105 -12.54 -3.72 -2.92
CA ALA A 105 -12.25 -3.51 -4.33
C ALA A 105 -11.68 -4.76 -4.99
N LEU A 106 -10.73 -5.44 -4.33
CA LEU A 106 -10.13 -6.65 -4.85
C LEU A 106 -11.17 -7.77 -4.99
N ASP A 107 -12.00 -7.99 -3.97
CA ASP A 107 -13.07 -8.98 -3.96
C ASP A 107 -14.06 -8.75 -5.11
N HIS A 108 -14.57 -7.52 -5.23
CA HIS A 108 -15.51 -7.14 -6.28
C HIS A 108 -14.96 -7.38 -7.70
N GLU A 109 -13.71 -6.96 -7.96
CA GLU A 109 -13.13 -7.12 -9.30
C GLU A 109 -12.75 -8.57 -9.61
N MET A 110 -12.40 -9.37 -8.60
CA MET A 110 -12.17 -10.81 -8.77
C MET A 110 -13.46 -11.56 -9.13
N ASP A 111 -14.56 -11.24 -8.45
CA ASP A 111 -15.88 -11.83 -8.74
C ASP A 111 -16.39 -11.45 -10.13
N ALA A 112 -16.17 -10.20 -10.54
CA ALA A 112 -16.53 -9.71 -11.87
C ALA A 112 -15.82 -10.46 -13.01
N VAL A 113 -14.58 -10.94 -12.79
CA VAL A 113 -13.82 -11.72 -13.78
C VAL A 113 -14.17 -13.21 -13.74
N ALA A 114 -14.70 -13.71 -12.61
CA ALA A 114 -15.09 -15.10 -12.43
C ALA A 114 -16.50 -15.43 -13.00
N SER A 115 -17.29 -14.40 -13.32
CA SER A 115 -18.67 -14.49 -13.83
C SER A 115 -18.74 -14.47 -15.35
#